data_AF-A0A843CWL8-F1
#
_entry.id   AF-A0A843CWL8-F1
#
_cell.length_a   1.000
_cell.length_b   1.000
_cell.length_c   1.000
_cell.angle_alpha   90.00
_cell.angle_beta   90.00
_cell.angle_gamma   90.00
#
_symmetry.space_group_name_H-M   'P 1'
#
loop_
_entity.id
_entity.type
_entity.pdbx_description
1 polymer ?
#
loop_
_entity_poly.entity_id
_entity_poly.type
_entity_poly.pdbx_seq_one_letter_code
_entity_poly.pdbx_strand_id
1 'polypeptide(L)'
;DSTSEIMEDWMYQSVTDRFILDEDNRQWIQENNPDALRQITSRLLEAVERGMWDASDDTVEALKSIFMDNDASLERMNDRS
;
A
#
# COMPACT_ATOMS: atom_id res chain seq x y z
N ASP A 1 -2.94 14.82 -28.33
CA ASP A 1 -3.18 15.37 -26.99
C ASP A 1 -4.16 14.44 -26.29
N SER A 2 -3.74 13.81 -25.19
CA SER A 2 -4.46 12.93 -24.25
C SER A 2 -3.55 11.78 -23.76
N THR A 3 -2.43 12.10 -23.11
CA THR A 3 -1.81 11.16 -22.16
C THR A 3 -2.74 11.12 -20.96
N SER A 4 -3.82 10.32 -21.04
CA SER A 4 -4.57 9.97 -19.85
C SER A 4 -3.57 9.42 -18.84
N GLU A 5 -3.64 9.89 -17.61
CA GLU A 5 -2.79 9.54 -16.47
C GLU A 5 -2.99 8.09 -16.02
N ILE A 6 -3.01 7.15 -16.97
CA ILE A 6 -3.08 5.72 -16.73
C ILE A 6 -1.68 5.31 -16.29
N MET A 7 -1.55 4.94 -15.02
CA MET A 7 -0.34 4.32 -14.57
C MET A 7 -0.24 2.91 -15.17
N GLU A 8 0.88 2.60 -15.79
CA GLU A 8 1.24 1.25 -16.23
C GLU A 8 1.51 0.35 -15.01
N ASP A 9 1.25 -0.95 -15.17
CA ASP A 9 1.45 -2.01 -14.17
C ASP A 9 2.80 -1.93 -13.44
N TRP A 10 3.88 -1.67 -14.19
CA TRP A 10 5.23 -1.60 -13.64
C TRP A 10 5.41 -0.45 -12.64
N MET A 11 4.63 0.64 -12.75
CA MET A 11 4.68 1.75 -11.81
C MET A 11 4.06 1.38 -10.47
N TYR A 12 2.91 0.70 -10.49
CA TYR A 12 2.30 0.15 -9.27
C TYR A 12 3.20 -0.89 -8.61
N GLN A 13 3.80 -1.77 -9.40
CA GLN A 13 4.77 -2.74 -8.90
C GLN A 13 5.97 -2.05 -8.26
N SER A 14 6.55 -1.03 -8.90
CA SER A 14 7.71 -0.32 -8.36
C SER A 14 7.42 0.40 -7.04
N VAL A 15 6.22 0.97 -6.88
CA VAL A 15 5.78 1.57 -5.61
C VAL A 15 5.63 0.49 -4.55
N THR A 16 5.03 -0.65 -4.92
CA THR A 16 4.81 -1.77 -4.01
C THR A 16 6.14 -2.36 -3.53
N ASP A 17 7.08 -2.65 -4.43
CA ASP A 17 8.42 -3.11 -4.07
C ASP A 17 9.12 -2.13 -3.12
N ARG A 18 9.11 -0.84 -3.45
CA ARG A 18 9.90 0.15 -2.71
C ARG A 18 9.34 0.46 -1.32
N PHE A 19 8.02 0.58 -1.19
CA PHE A 19 7.41 1.11 0.03
C PHE A 19 6.69 0.06 0.86
N ILE A 20 6.35 -1.09 0.28
CA ILE A 20 5.54 -2.13 0.93
C ILE A 20 6.34 -3.41 1.15
N LEU A 21 6.98 -3.95 0.10
CA LEU A 21 7.71 -5.22 0.19
C LEU A 21 9.11 -5.05 0.81
N ASP A 22 9.72 -3.87 0.66
CA ASP A 22 10.93 -3.51 1.39
C ASP A 22 10.61 -3.27 2.87
N GLU A 23 11.05 -4.21 3.71
CA GLU A 23 10.79 -4.22 5.16
C GLU A 23 11.27 -2.95 5.85
N ASP A 24 12.50 -2.51 5.56
CA ASP A 24 13.11 -1.32 6.16
C ASP A 24 12.31 -0.06 5.85
N ASN A 25 11.94 0.16 4.58
CA ASN A 25 11.09 1.30 4.22
C ASN A 25 9.70 1.19 4.85
N ARG A 26 9.10 0.00 4.84
CA ARG A 26 7.76 -0.20 5.41
C ARG A 26 7.75 0.11 6.91
N GLN A 27 8.69 -0.45 7.68
CA GLN A 27 8.81 -0.17 9.11
C GLN A 27 9.05 1.32 9.37
N TRP A 28 9.93 1.94 8.58
CA TRP A 28 10.19 3.37 8.72
C TRP A 28 8.92 4.21 8.50
N ILE A 29 8.12 3.91 7.48
CA ILE A 29 6.84 4.61 7.25
C ILE A 29 5.86 4.30 8.38
N GLN A 30 5.75 3.05 8.81
CA GLN A 30 4.82 2.65 9.88
C GLN A 30 5.12 3.36 11.20
N GLU A 31 6.41 3.56 11.55
CA GLU A 31 6.80 4.27 12.77
C GLU A 31 6.63 5.78 12.66
N ASN A 32 6.95 6.38 11.50
CA ASN A 32 6.95 7.83 11.33
C ASN A 32 5.58 8.38 10.92
N ASN A 33 4.85 7.64 10.08
CA ASN A 33 3.59 8.06 9.49
C ASN A 33 2.70 6.84 9.10
N PRO A 34 2.12 6.14 10.10
CA PRO A 34 1.29 4.96 9.84
C PRO A 34 0.04 5.27 9.01
N ASP A 35 -0.50 6.49 9.06
CA ASP A 35 -1.59 6.93 8.17
C ASP A 35 -1.16 6.98 6.70
N ALA A 36 0.10 7.33 6.40
CA ALA A 36 0.61 7.30 5.03
C ALA A 36 0.72 5.86 4.51
N LEU A 37 1.20 4.92 5.33
CA LEU A 37 1.26 3.50 4.96
C LEU A 37 -0.14 2.95 4.63
N ARG A 38 -1.14 3.29 5.45
CA ARG A 38 -2.55 2.91 5.21
C ARG A 38 -3.06 3.46 3.87
N GLN A 39 -2.78 4.73 3.57
CA GLN A 39 -3.24 5.37 2.34
C GLN A 39 -2.58 4.78 1.09
N ILE A 40 -1.28 4.47 1.15
CA ILE A 40 -0.56 3.85 0.03
C ILE A 40 -1.14 2.46 -0.25
N THR A 41 -1.20 1.61 0.77
CA THR A 41 -1.74 0.25 0.65
C THR A 41 -3.20 0.24 0.18
N SER A 42 -4.04 1.13 0.70
CA SER A 42 -5.43 1.28 0.25
C SER A 42 -5.54 1.66 -1.23
N ARG A 43 -4.73 2.61 -1.71
CA ARG A 43 -4.74 3.01 -3.13
C ARG A 43 -4.26 1.90 -4.07
N LEU A 44 -3.26 1.13 -3.64
CA LEU A 44 -2.75 -0.01 -4.39
C LEU A 44 -3.82 -1.11 -4.51
N LEU A 45 -4.51 -1.43 -3.41
CA LEU A 45 -5.63 -2.37 -3.43
C LEU A 45 -6.79 -1.85 -4.30
N GLU A 46 -7.13 -0.57 -4.22
CA GLU A 46 -8.15 0.04 -5.08
C GLU A 46 -7.78 -0.08 -6.56
N ALA A 47 -6.49 0.05 -6.91
CA ALA A 47 -6.02 -0.12 -8.28
C ALA A 47 -6.24 -1.55 -8.79
N VAL A 48 -5.98 -2.56 -7.95
CA VAL A 48 -6.27 -3.96 -8.28
C VAL A 48 -7.78 -4.17 -8.44
N GLU A 49 -8.60 -3.70 -7.49
CA GLU A 49 -10.06 -3.87 -7.53
C GLU A 49 -10.71 -3.20 -8.76
N ARG A 50 -10.14 -2.09 -9.22
CA ARG A 50 -10.63 -1.33 -10.39
C ARG A 50 -10.06 -1.85 -11.72
N GLY A 51 -9.21 -2.88 -11.70
CA GLY A 51 -8.53 -3.41 -12.88
C GLY A 51 -7.56 -2.41 -13.50
N MET A 52 -7.05 -1.46 -12.71
CA MET A 52 -5.99 -0.52 -13.14
C MET A 52 -4.59 -1.15 -13.02
N TRP A 53 -4.46 -2.19 -12.20
CA TRP A 53 -3.22 -2.91 -11.95
C TRP A 53 -3.46 -4.42 -11.87
N ASP A 54 -2.74 -5.23 -12.67
CA ASP A 54 -2.81 -6.69 -12.68
C ASP A 54 -1.73 -7.31 -11.77
N ALA A 55 -1.87 -7.10 -10.47
CA ALA A 55 -0.94 -7.63 -9.46
C ALA A 55 -1.09 -9.16 -9.31
N SER A 56 0.00 -9.85 -8.92
CA SER A 56 -0.09 -11.27 -8.54
C SER A 56 -0.88 -11.46 -7.24
N ASP A 57 -1.57 -12.60 -7.10
CA ASP A 57 -2.28 -12.98 -5.87
C ASP A 57 -1.40 -12.82 -4.61
N ASP A 58 -0.13 -13.26 -4.67
CA ASP A 58 0.82 -13.09 -3.57
C ASP A 58 1.02 -11.62 -3.17
N THR A 59 1.09 -10.73 -4.16
CA THR A 59 1.26 -9.28 -3.93
C THR A 59 -0.02 -8.68 -3.33
N VAL A 60 -1.18 -9.08 -3.82
CA VAL A 60 -2.48 -8.64 -3.29
C VAL A 60 -2.66 -9.08 -1.84
N GLU A 61 -2.34 -10.34 -1.53
CA GLU A 61 -2.42 -10.86 -0.17
C GLU A 61 -1.42 -10.16 0.78
N ALA A 62 -0.20 -9.88 0.31
CA ALA A 62 0.77 -9.10 1.07
C ALA A 62 0.24 -7.69 1.39
N LEU A 63 -0.35 -7.00 0.40
CA LEU A 63 -0.95 -5.67 0.58
C LEU A 63 -2.08 -5.69 1.60
N LYS A 64 -2.99 -6.68 1.54
CA LYS A 64 -4.07 -6.85 2.51
C LYS A 64 -3.53 -7.11 3.91
N SER A 65 -2.55 -8.01 4.04
CA SER A 65 -1.94 -8.33 5.34
C SER A 65 -1.32 -7.11 5.99
N ILE A 66 -0.57 -6.32 5.22
CA ILE A 66 0.10 -5.11 5.71
C ILE A 66 -0.92 -4.03 6.07
N PHE A 67 -1.98 -3.86 5.25
CA PHE A 67 -3.06 -2.93 5.56
C PHE A 67 -3.73 -3.25 6.90
N MET A 68 -4.06 -4.53 7.14
CA MET A 68 -4.68 -4.97 8.40
C MET A 68 -3.76 -4.80 9.61
N ASP A 69 -2.48 -5.14 9.49
CA ASP A 69 -1.50 -4.95 10.57
C ASP A 69 -1.35 -3.47 10.95
N ASN A 70 -1.25 -2.60 9.93
CA ASN A 70 -1.12 -1.18 10.14
C ASN A 70 -2.39 -0.55 10.74
N ASP A 71 -3.58 -0.98 10.30
CA ASP A 71 -4.86 -0.51 10.86
C ASP A 71 -4.99 -0.91 12.34
N ALA A 72 -4.70 -2.17 12.68
CA ALA A 72 -4.68 -2.63 14.06
C ALA A 72 -3.66 -1.87 14.92
N SER A 73 -2.53 -1.45 14.34
CA SER A 73 -1.53 -0.62 15.01
C SER A 73 -2.04 0.79 15.27
N LEU A 74 -2.68 1.41 14.28
CA LEU A 74 -3.32 2.72 14.39
C LEU A 74 -4.44 2.74 15.43
N GLU A 75 -5.29 1.71 15.45
CA GLU A 75 -6.35 1.56 16.46
C GLU A 75 -5.78 1.53 17.88
N ARG A 76 -4.72 0.76 18.11
CA ARG A 76 -4.02 0.73 19.42
C ARG A 76 -3.40 2.06 19.81
N MET A 77 -2.93 2.86 18.84
CA MET A 77 -2.39 4.19 19.11
C MET A 77 -3.50 5.18 19.47
N ASN A 78 -4.63 5.12 18.75
CA ASN A 78 -5.76 6.00 18.96
C ASN A 78 -6.51 5.71 20.28
N ASP A 79 -6.63 4.44 20.67
CA ASP A 79 -7.23 4.05 21.96
C ASP A 79 -6.42 4.55 23.18
N ARG A 80 -5.14 4.86 22.99
CA ARG A 80 -4.22 5.34 24.03
C ARG A 80 -4.14 6.88 24.12
N SER A 81 -4.81 7.61 23.24
CA SER A 81 -4.73 9.07 23.12
C SER A 81 -5.89 9.83 23.74
#